data_AF-A0A0L0F933-F1
#
_entry.id   AF-A0A0L0F933-F1
#
_cell.length_a   1.000
_cell.length_b   1.000
_cell.length_c   1.000
_cell.angle_alpha   90.00
_cell.angle_beta   90.00
_cell.angle_gamma   90.00
#
_symmetry.space_group_name_H-M   'P 1'
#
loop_
_entity.id
_entity.type
_entity.pdbx_description
1 polymer ?
#
loop_
_entity_poly.entity_id
_entity_poly.type
_entity_poly.pdbx_seq_one_letter_code
_entity_poly.pdbx_strand_id
1 'polypeptide(L)'
;VPQRKDGDVAIGVYRNAQMTSYRYMFEKISEVADAHDYRIERLGINVLCKRHKILETSHLRLARQQPVHVIGRVSCDSEGRLNDKSLILEGTREESNGERVPLDMTDMAAFSLFPGQ
;
A
#
# COMPACT_ATOMS: atom_id res chain seq x y z
N VAL A 1 -6.67 -40.36 -12.96
CA VAL A 1 -6.02 -39.82 -11.74
C VAL A 1 -4.63 -40.43 -11.64
N PRO A 2 -3.54 -39.73 -11.99
CA PRO A 2 -2.20 -40.23 -11.74
C PRO A 2 -1.75 -39.80 -10.34
N GLN A 3 -1.34 -40.78 -9.53
CA GLN A 3 -0.81 -40.58 -8.19
C GLN A 3 0.61 -40.00 -8.29
N ARG A 4 0.84 -38.83 -7.68
CA ARG A 4 2.18 -38.25 -7.49
C ARG A 4 2.88 -39.00 -6.36
N LYS A 5 4.13 -39.43 -6.59
CA LYS A 5 4.95 -40.12 -5.58
C LYS A 5 5.54 -39.09 -4.61
N ASP A 6 5.63 -39.47 -3.34
CA ASP A 6 6.30 -38.70 -2.30
C ASP A 6 7.78 -38.50 -2.66
N GLY A 7 8.15 -37.25 -2.96
CA GLY A 7 9.51 -36.85 -3.33
C GLY A 7 9.62 -35.87 -4.50
N ASP A 8 8.54 -35.64 -5.27
CA ASP A 8 8.58 -34.69 -6.38
C ASP A 8 8.55 -33.23 -5.90
N VAL A 9 9.69 -32.54 -5.98
CA VAL A 9 9.78 -31.10 -5.77
C VAL A 9 9.30 -30.37 -7.02
N ALA A 10 8.11 -29.79 -6.96
CA ALA A 10 7.58 -28.94 -8.03
C ALA A 10 8.12 -27.51 -7.91
N ILE A 11 9.11 -27.16 -8.73
CA ILE A 11 9.59 -25.78 -8.84
C ILE A 11 8.65 -25.00 -9.77
N GLY A 12 7.81 -24.14 -9.19
CA GLY A 12 6.98 -23.19 -9.93
C GLY A 12 7.69 -21.84 -10.05
N VAL A 13 8.02 -21.43 -11.28
CA VAL A 13 8.52 -20.07 -11.51
C VAL A 13 7.35 -19.13 -11.69
N TYR A 14 7.22 -18.14 -10.81
CA TYR A 14 6.31 -17.03 -11.04
C TYR A 14 6.88 -16.20 -12.19
N ARG A 15 6.17 -16.18 -13.33
CA ARG A 15 6.56 -15.31 -14.45
C ARG A 15 6.68 -13.89 -13.96
N ASN A 16 7.85 -13.29 -14.12
CA ASN A 16 8.10 -11.89 -13.82
C ASN A 16 8.33 -11.11 -15.12
N ALA A 17 8.31 -9.78 -15.02
CA ALA A 17 8.48 -8.89 -16.19
C ALA A 17 9.84 -9.04 -16.90
N GLN A 18 10.84 -9.63 -16.24
CA GLN A 18 12.19 -9.86 -16.78
C GLN A 18 12.25 -11.10 -17.67
N MET A 19 11.24 -11.99 -17.60
CA MET A 19 11.14 -13.19 -18.44
C MET A 19 10.43 -12.95 -19.78
N THR A 20 9.99 -11.72 -20.05
CA THR A 20 9.40 -11.29 -21.35
C THR A 20 10.39 -10.41 -22.12
N SER A 21 10.29 -10.37 -23.46
CA SER A 21 11.09 -9.47 -24.31
C SER A 21 10.98 -8.03 -23.80
N TYR A 22 12.14 -7.37 -23.67
CA TYR A 22 12.37 -6.04 -23.09
C TYR A 22 11.16 -5.08 -23.15
N ARG A 23 10.67 -4.65 -21.99
CA ARG A 23 9.69 -3.56 -21.91
C ARG A 23 10.42 -2.23 -22.11
N TYR A 24 9.89 -1.38 -22.98
CA TYR A 24 10.46 -0.05 -23.30
C TYR A 24 10.81 0.73 -22.01
N MET A 25 11.96 1.41 -22.01
CA MET A 25 12.49 2.25 -20.90
C MET A 25 11.72 3.57 -20.76
N PHE A 26 10.40 3.52 -20.87
CA PHE A 26 9.50 4.65 -20.76
C PHE A 26 8.25 4.20 -20.01
N GLU A 27 8.00 4.82 -18.86
CA GLU A 27 6.81 4.59 -18.06
C GLU A 27 5.98 5.87 -18.06
N LYS A 28 4.66 5.75 -18.29
CA LYS A 28 3.78 6.90 -18.16
C LYS A 28 3.54 7.16 -16.68
N ILE A 29 3.61 8.43 -16.26
CA ILE A 29 3.32 8.84 -14.88
C ILE A 29 1.94 8.35 -14.43
N SER A 30 0.96 8.33 -15.34
CA SER A 30 -0.37 7.78 -15.05
C SER A 30 -0.34 6.29 -14.70
N GLU A 31 0.46 5.48 -15.39
CA GLU A 31 0.59 4.04 -15.12
C GLU A 31 1.27 3.79 -13.79
N VAL A 32 2.27 4.61 -13.44
CA VAL A 32 2.93 4.57 -12.12
C VAL A 32 1.96 4.96 -11.01
N ALA A 33 1.17 6.01 -11.21
CA ALA A 33 0.14 6.43 -10.27
C ALA A 33 -0.92 5.35 -10.06
N ASP A 34 -1.46 4.78 -11.15
CA ASP A 34 -2.43 3.69 -11.10
C ASP A 34 -1.86 2.45 -10.41
N ALA A 35 -0.57 2.14 -10.63
CA ALA A 35 0.10 1.04 -9.93
C ALA A 35 0.24 1.30 -8.42
N HIS A 36 0.43 2.55 -8.00
CA HIS A 36 0.44 2.92 -6.58
C HIS A 36 -0.95 2.82 -5.95
N ASP A 37 -1.98 3.39 -6.58
CA ASP A 37 -3.36 3.29 -6.13
C ASP A 37 -3.78 1.81 -5.99
N TYR A 38 -3.51 0.99 -7.01
CA TYR A 38 -3.80 -0.44 -6.98
C TYR A 38 -3.14 -1.17 -5.80
N ARG A 39 -1.91 -0.81 -5.43
CA ARG A 39 -1.21 -1.44 -4.30
C ARG A 39 -1.87 -1.08 -2.97
N ILE A 40 -2.25 0.18 -2.80
CA ILE A 40 -2.94 0.65 -1.58
C ILE A 40 -4.28 -0.07 -1.44
N GLU A 41 -5.09 -0.14 -2.50
CA GLU A 41 -6.40 -0.81 -2.46
C GLU A 41 -6.26 -2.33 -2.26
N ARG A 42 -5.34 -2.96 -2.98
CA ARG A 42 -5.12 -4.42 -2.88
C ARG A 42 -4.69 -4.83 -1.49
N LEU A 43 -3.79 -4.10 -0.84
CA LEU A 43 -3.33 -4.43 0.51
C LEU A 43 -4.29 -3.90 1.57
N GLY A 44 -4.64 -2.62 1.50
CA GLY A 44 -5.49 -1.93 2.46
C GLY A 44 -6.90 -2.52 2.52
N ILE A 45 -7.65 -2.44 1.43
CA ILE A 45 -9.05 -2.89 1.40
C ILE A 45 -9.12 -4.41 1.35
N ASN A 46 -8.46 -5.01 0.35
CA ASN A 46 -8.68 -6.42 0.03
C ASN A 46 -8.01 -7.40 1.00
N VAL A 47 -6.94 -7.01 1.69
CA VAL A 47 -6.23 -7.88 2.63
C VAL A 47 -6.46 -7.42 4.07
N LEU A 48 -6.11 -6.18 4.40
CA LEU A 48 -6.13 -5.69 5.78
C LEU A 48 -7.55 -5.48 6.31
N CYS A 49 -8.41 -4.76 5.59
CA CYS A 49 -9.78 -4.51 6.05
C CYS A 49 -10.56 -5.81 6.20
N LYS A 50 -10.44 -6.74 5.24
CA LYS A 50 -11.06 -8.07 5.35
C LYS A 50 -10.54 -8.87 6.55
N ARG A 51 -9.23 -8.87 6.79
CA ARG A 51 -8.62 -9.61 7.91
C ARG A 51 -9.03 -9.03 9.26
N HIS A 52 -9.08 -7.70 9.37
CA HIS A 52 -9.41 -6.99 10.61
C HIS A 52 -10.92 -6.72 10.78
N LYS A 53 -11.76 -7.19 9.84
CA LYS A 53 -13.22 -6.99 9.83
C LYS A 53 -13.61 -5.52 9.89
N ILE A 54 -12.84 -4.66 9.21
CA ILE A 54 -13.14 -3.24 9.04
C ILE A 54 -14.18 -3.14 7.92
N LEU A 55 -15.34 -2.55 8.24
CA LEU A 55 -16.47 -2.44 7.32
C LEU A 55 -16.35 -1.25 6.38
N GLU A 56 -15.85 -0.13 6.91
CA GLU A 56 -15.78 1.14 6.19
C GLU A 56 -14.51 1.90 6.57
N THR A 57 -13.92 2.54 5.58
CA THR A 57 -12.79 3.45 5.70
C THR A 57 -13.27 4.87 5.43
N SER A 58 -12.53 5.86 5.92
CA SER A 58 -12.88 7.27 5.80
C SER A 58 -11.87 8.04 4.95
N HIS A 59 -12.39 9.06 4.26
CA HIS A 59 -11.59 10.05 3.56
C HIS A 59 -10.59 10.73 4.52
N LEU A 60 -9.31 10.77 4.14
CA LEU A 60 -8.22 11.22 5.02
C LEU A 60 -8.39 12.64 5.57
N ARG A 61 -8.85 13.58 4.73
CA ARG A 61 -8.94 14.99 5.09
C ARG A 61 -10.28 15.46 5.67
N LEU A 62 -11.27 14.56 5.77
CA LEU A 62 -12.56 14.92 6.37
C LEU A 62 -12.43 14.87 7.89
N ALA A 63 -12.61 16.01 8.55
CA ALA A 63 -12.60 16.09 10.01
C ALA A 63 -13.77 15.28 10.61
N ARG A 64 -13.48 14.49 11.64
CA ARG A 64 -14.45 13.65 12.36
C ARG A 64 -14.22 13.77 13.86
N GLN A 65 -15.31 13.71 14.62
CA GLN A 65 -15.26 13.72 16.09
C GLN A 65 -15.04 12.34 16.68
N GLN A 66 -15.37 11.29 15.92
CA GLN A 66 -15.21 9.90 16.33
C GLN A 66 -13.96 9.30 15.67
N PRO A 67 -13.33 8.29 16.31
CA PRO A 67 -12.24 7.55 15.69
C PRO A 67 -12.67 6.96 14.35
N VAL A 68 -11.78 7.01 13.37
CA VAL A 68 -12.03 6.48 12.02
C VAL A 68 -10.93 5.51 11.61
N HIS A 69 -11.28 4.61 10.70
CA HIS A 69 -10.31 3.78 9.99
C HIS A 69 -9.97 4.43 8.68
N VAL A 70 -8.68 4.46 8.35
CA VAL A 70 -8.17 5.04 7.11
C VAL A 70 -7.17 4.08 6.49
N ILE A 71 -7.02 4.18 5.18
CA ILE A 71 -6.02 3.44 4.41
C ILE A 71 -5.18 4.41 3.61
N GLY A 72 -3.92 4.06 3.39
CA GLY A 72 -3.02 4.88 2.62
C GLY A 72 -1.63 4.30 2.57
N ARG A 73 -0.75 5.00 1.88
CA ARG A 73 0.67 4.72 1.78
C ARG A 73 1.46 5.65 2.69
N VAL A 74 2.41 5.10 3.42
CA VAL A 74 3.35 5.91 4.21
C VAL A 74 4.30 6.64 3.26
N SER A 75 4.42 7.95 3.43
CA SER A 75 5.34 8.78 2.65
C SER A 75 6.06 9.79 3.56
N CYS A 76 6.95 10.59 2.99
CA CYS A 76 7.70 11.63 3.67
C CYS A 76 7.43 12.99 3.00
N ASP A 77 7.25 14.04 3.79
CA ASP A 77 7.14 15.41 3.29
C ASP A 77 8.50 16.07 3.00
N SER A 78 9.59 15.34 3.22
CA SER A 78 10.97 15.77 3.00
C SER A 78 11.74 14.81 2.09
N GLU A 79 12.76 15.32 1.42
CA GLU A 79 13.72 14.52 0.64
C GLU A 79 14.74 13.75 1.53
N GLY A 80 14.62 13.90 2.85
CA GLY A 80 15.54 13.36 3.84
C GLY A 80 15.12 12.01 4.41
N ARG A 81 15.78 11.60 5.50
CA ARG A 81 15.40 10.39 6.24
C ARG A 81 14.05 10.63 6.93
N LEU A 82 13.13 9.66 6.77
CA LEU A 82 11.86 9.64 7.46
C LEU A 82 12.07 9.78 8.97
N ASN A 83 11.39 10.76 9.55
CA ASN A 83 11.30 11.02 10.98
C ASN A 83 9.84 11.27 11.38
N ASP A 84 9.55 11.20 12.67
CA ASP A 84 8.20 11.26 13.22
C ASP A 84 7.44 12.54 12.85
N LYS A 85 8.13 13.66 12.60
CA LYS A 85 7.52 14.94 12.22
C LYS A 85 7.28 15.08 10.73
N SER A 86 7.94 14.26 9.92
CA SER A 86 7.89 14.26 8.46
C SER A 86 6.97 13.19 7.88
N LEU A 87 6.27 12.47 8.76
CA LEU A 87 5.45 11.32 8.39
C LEU A 87 4.13 11.80 7.80
N ILE A 88 3.85 11.37 6.58
CA ILE A 88 2.58 11.66 5.90
C ILE A 88 1.91 10.36 5.46
N LEU A 89 0.57 10.37 5.49
CA LEU A 89 -0.27 9.33 4.91
C LEU A 89 -0.89 9.84 3.62
N GLU A 90 -0.65 9.13 2.53
CA GLU A 90 -1.21 9.42 1.21
C GLU A 90 -2.38 8.46 0.93
N GLY A 91 -3.55 9.01 0.64
CA GLY A 91 -4.74 8.22 0.35
C GLY A 91 -4.84 7.83 -1.11
N THR A 92 -5.80 6.95 -1.42
CA THR A 92 -6.09 6.58 -2.82
C THR A 92 -6.79 7.72 -3.56
N ARG A 93 -6.71 7.68 -4.88
CA ARG A 93 -7.49 8.59 -5.75
C ARG A 93 -9.00 8.43 -5.56
N GLU A 94 -9.49 7.20 -5.41
CA GLU A 94 -10.93 6.91 -5.31
C GLU A 94 -11.54 7.42 -4.00
N GLU A 95 -10.91 7.14 -2.86
CA GLU A 95 -11.50 7.44 -1.55
C GLU A 95 -11.11 8.80 -0.99
N SER A 96 -9.88 9.25 -1.28
CA SER A 96 -9.29 10.45 -0.67
C SER A 96 -8.77 11.47 -1.69
N ASN A 97 -9.10 11.33 -2.98
CA ASN A 97 -8.61 12.19 -4.07
C ASN A 97 -7.07 12.30 -4.15
N GLY A 98 -6.33 11.30 -3.64
CA GLY A 98 -4.87 11.35 -3.56
C GLY A 98 -4.34 12.38 -2.55
N GLU A 99 -5.20 12.88 -1.64
CA GLU A 99 -4.77 13.84 -0.62
C GLU A 99 -3.82 13.20 0.40
N ARG A 100 -3.00 14.07 0.99
CA ARG A 100 -1.96 13.71 1.96
C ARG A 100 -2.22 14.43 3.26
N VAL A 101 -2.09 13.70 4.37
CA VAL A 101 -2.25 14.26 5.72
C VAL A 101 -1.03 13.92 6.58
N PRO A 102 -0.50 14.87 7.37
CA PRO A 102 0.54 14.56 8.35
C PRO A 102 -0.02 13.65 9.43
N LEU A 103 0.81 12.71 9.90
CA LEU A 103 0.47 11.82 11.00
C LEU A 103 1.16 12.29 12.28
N ASP A 104 0.38 12.45 13.35
CA ASP A 104 0.91 12.62 14.70
C ASP A 104 1.00 11.26 15.38
N MET A 105 2.20 10.92 15.84
CA MET A 105 2.51 9.62 16.46
C MET A 105 2.77 9.74 17.97
N THR A 106 2.51 10.91 18.58
CA THR A 106 2.83 11.19 19.99
C THR A 106 2.16 10.20 20.96
N ASP A 107 0.95 9.73 20.64
CA ASP A 107 0.18 8.80 21.48
C ASP A 107 0.45 7.31 21.17
N MET A 108 1.34 7.00 20.22
CA MET A 108 1.64 5.63 19.80
C MET A 108 2.79 5.03 20.62
N ALA A 109 2.50 3.97 21.37
CA ALA A 109 3.50 3.31 22.23
C ALA A 109 4.68 2.69 21.45
N ALA A 110 4.43 2.19 20.24
CA ALA A 110 5.45 1.66 19.35
C ALA A 110 4.95 1.61 17.90
N PHE A 111 5.82 1.92 16.95
CA PHE A 111 5.55 1.80 15.52
C PHE A 111 6.85 1.52 14.75
N SER A 112 6.71 0.95 13.55
CA SER A 112 7.81 0.74 12.62
C SER A 112 7.29 1.10 11.23
N LEU A 113 7.71 2.26 10.72
CA LEU A 113 7.21 2.84 9.49
C LEU A 113 8.37 3.10 8.50
N PHE A 114 8.10 2.88 7.22
CA PHE A 114 9.05 3.19 6.15
C PHE A 114 8.32 3.76 4.91
N PRO A 115 8.97 4.60 4.09
CA PRO A 115 8.36 5.15 2.89
C PRO A 115 7.96 4.04 1.91
N GLY A 116 6.72 4.09 1.41
CA GLY A 116 6.17 3.11 0.49
C GLY A 116 5.49 1.91 1.15
N GLN A 117 5.44 1.87 2.49
CA GLN A 117 4.65 0.90 3.25
C GLN A 117 3.15 1.04 2.97
#